data_AF-A0A913XG41-F1
#
_entry.id   AF-A0A913XG41-F1
#
_cell.length_a   1.000
_cell.length_b   1.000
_cell.length_c   1.000
_cell.angle_alpha   90.00
_cell.angle_beta   90.00
_cell.angle_gamma   90.00
#
_symmetry.space_group_name_H-M   'P 1'
#
loop_
_entity.id
_entity.type
_entity.pdbx_description
1 polymer ?
#
loop_
_entity_poly.entity_id
_entity_poly.type
_entity_poly.pdbx_seq_one_letter_code
_entity_poly.pdbx_strand_id
1 'polypeptide(L)'
;MESESAVKLPKIPDPKPGGRQSPREKFQAKNWKSLSKKEVQKLSPLERSKYLAYESPSKECGESMAAARKRLKERKKEKNLQERPRPIEDQLEEDRHINLIGQLKAAEARNRLRLMRLRYDNNRASEVNHLISCQPTALKAVRLQSLVPPYTDKICIRDLLGKSERGRVNELLEDEIGLETERILS
;
A
#
# COMPACT_ATOMS: atom_id res chain seq x y z
N MET A 1 10.48 32.61 -23.70
CA MET A 1 11.41 32.26 -24.79
C MET A 1 12.08 30.96 -24.39
N GLU A 2 11.41 29.84 -24.66
CA GLU A 2 11.91 28.50 -24.35
C GLU A 2 12.27 27.83 -25.68
N SER A 3 13.57 27.65 -25.90
CA SER A 3 14.12 26.99 -27.07
C SER A 3 14.26 25.49 -26.79
N GLU A 4 13.22 24.71 -27.10
CA GLU A 4 13.29 23.25 -27.13
C GLU A 4 14.07 22.80 -28.37
N SER A 5 15.30 22.32 -28.18
CA SER A 5 16.07 21.65 -29.23
C SER A 5 15.59 20.20 -29.39
N ALA A 6 14.61 20.01 -30.28
CA ALA A 6 14.08 18.70 -30.62
C ALA A 6 15.07 17.87 -31.49
N VAL A 7 16.12 17.33 -30.87
CA VAL A 7 16.96 16.30 -31.51
C VAL A 7 16.30 14.94 -31.31
N LYS A 8 15.53 14.49 -32.30
CA LYS A 8 14.99 13.11 -32.34
C LYS A 8 16.14 12.12 -32.55
N LEU A 9 16.56 11.45 -31.49
CA LEU A 9 17.46 10.31 -31.59
C LEU A 9 16.76 9.13 -32.31
N PRO A 10 17.48 8.36 -33.15
CA PRO A 10 16.92 7.18 -33.81
C PRO A 10 16.48 6.14 -32.76
N LYS A 11 15.27 5.61 -32.90
CA LYS A 11 14.78 4.50 -32.07
C LYS A 11 15.53 3.22 -32.45
N ILE A 12 16.46 2.80 -31.61
CA ILE A 12 17.10 1.49 -31.71
C ILE A 12 16.05 0.44 -31.29
N PRO A 13 15.73 -0.57 -32.12
CA PRO A 13 14.73 -1.56 -31.77
C PRO A 13 15.20 -2.40 -30.57
N ASP A 14 14.33 -2.57 -29.58
CA ASP A 14 14.58 -3.42 -28.43
C ASP A 14 14.84 -4.88 -28.90
N PRO A 15 15.87 -5.56 -28.35
CA PRO A 15 16.15 -6.94 -28.71
C PRO A 15 15.00 -7.84 -28.26
N LYS A 16 14.37 -8.53 -29.23
CA LYS A 16 13.29 -9.50 -29.01
C LYS A 16 13.65 -10.54 -27.92
N PRO A 17 12.70 -10.95 -27.07
CA PRO A 17 12.94 -11.90 -25.99
C PRO A 17 12.98 -13.32 -26.57
N GLY A 18 14.13 -13.73 -27.06
CA GLY A 18 14.35 -15.07 -27.57
C GLY A 18 15.82 -15.23 -27.87
N GLY A 19 16.49 -16.12 -27.13
CA GLY A 19 17.93 -16.33 -27.20
C GLY A 19 18.42 -16.61 -28.62
N ARG A 20 18.86 -15.56 -29.31
CA ARG A 20 19.76 -15.64 -30.44
C ARG A 20 21.01 -14.89 -30.04
N GLN A 21 22.12 -15.60 -30.05
CA GLN A 21 23.43 -14.98 -30.10
C GLN A 21 23.33 -13.89 -31.18
N SER A 22 23.58 -12.63 -30.82
CA SER A 22 23.66 -11.56 -31.81
C SER A 22 24.51 -12.10 -32.96
N PRO A 23 24.05 -12.03 -34.22
CA PRO A 23 24.88 -12.47 -35.34
C PRO A 23 26.22 -11.77 -35.15
N ARG A 24 27.32 -12.53 -35.08
CA ARG A 24 28.64 -11.92 -35.10
C ARG A 24 28.61 -10.98 -36.29
N GLU A 25 28.73 -9.68 -36.06
CA GLU A 25 28.83 -8.71 -37.15
C GLU A 25 29.90 -9.28 -38.09
N LYS A 26 29.49 -9.59 -39.32
CA LYS A 26 30.31 -10.35 -40.27
C LYS A 26 31.60 -9.61 -40.61
N PHE A 27 31.62 -8.30 -40.35
CA PHE A 27 32.75 -7.42 -40.53
C PHE A 27 33.37 -7.07 -39.17
N GLN A 28 34.62 -7.50 -38.97
CA GLN A 28 35.47 -7.03 -37.87
C GLN A 28 36.55 -6.15 -38.48
N ALA A 29 36.48 -4.85 -38.20
CA ALA A 29 37.53 -3.93 -38.60
C ALA A 29 38.84 -4.35 -37.93
N LYS A 30 39.89 -4.52 -38.74
CA LYS A 30 41.23 -4.87 -38.31
C LYS A 30 42.21 -3.83 -38.84
N ASN A 31 43.28 -3.58 -38.09
CA ASN A 31 44.36 -2.72 -38.57
C ASN A 31 45.00 -3.32 -39.83
N TRP A 32 45.30 -2.46 -40.81
CA TRP A 32 45.94 -2.88 -42.06
C TRP A 32 47.41 -3.28 -41.91
N LYS A 33 48.07 -2.84 -40.82
CA LYS A 33 49.45 -3.21 -40.48
C LYS A 33 49.45 -3.90 -39.13
N SER A 34 50.12 -5.05 -39.01
CA SER A 34 50.35 -5.73 -37.74
C SER A 34 51.66 -5.24 -37.12
N LEU A 35 51.57 -4.38 -36.11
CA LEU A 35 52.74 -3.89 -35.40
C LEU A 35 53.11 -4.85 -34.27
N SER A 36 54.41 -5.04 -34.03
CA SER A 36 54.88 -5.81 -32.87
C SER A 36 54.59 -5.05 -31.57
N LYS A 37 54.45 -5.77 -30.44
CA LYS A 37 54.21 -5.17 -29.12
C LYS A 37 55.24 -4.07 -28.77
N LYS A 38 56.50 -4.26 -29.20
CA LYS A 38 57.59 -3.28 -29.00
C LYS A 38 57.45 -2.04 -29.89
N GLU A 39 56.82 -2.15 -31.04
CA GLU A 39 56.58 -1.04 -31.97
C GLU A 39 55.36 -0.23 -31.54
N VAL A 40 54.30 -0.89 -31.07
CA VAL A 40 53.11 -0.24 -30.50
C VAL A 40 53.45 0.60 -29.28
N GLN A 41 54.44 0.17 -28.48
CA GLN A 41 54.93 0.93 -27.32
C GLN A 41 55.75 2.18 -27.71
N LYS A 42 56.34 2.22 -28.90
CA LYS A 42 57.11 3.37 -29.41
C LYS A 42 56.24 4.43 -30.08
N LEU A 43 54.97 4.13 -30.38
CA LEU A 43 54.02 5.08 -30.95
C LEU A 43 53.65 6.18 -29.96
N SER A 44 53.23 7.33 -30.48
CA SER A 44 52.62 8.36 -29.64
C SER A 44 51.34 7.83 -28.97
N PRO A 45 50.95 8.34 -27.79
CA PRO A 45 49.74 7.89 -27.10
C PRO A 45 48.46 7.94 -27.95
N LEU A 46 48.36 8.94 -28.84
CA LEU A 46 47.22 9.10 -29.75
C LEU A 46 47.20 8.02 -30.84
N GLU A 47 48.34 7.72 -31.45
CA GLU A 47 48.47 6.67 -32.47
C GLU A 47 48.28 5.28 -31.88
N ARG A 48 48.83 5.05 -30.67
CA ARG A 48 48.62 3.83 -29.91
C ARG A 48 47.14 3.59 -29.60
N SER A 49 46.41 4.65 -29.19
CA SER A 49 44.97 4.57 -28.95
C SER A 49 44.19 4.22 -30.23
N LYS A 50 44.49 4.91 -31.35
CA LYS A 50 43.87 4.63 -32.66
C LYS A 50 44.12 3.19 -33.12
N TYR A 51 45.32 2.67 -32.91
CA TYR A 51 45.68 1.30 -33.25
C TYR A 51 44.94 0.28 -32.38
N LEU A 52 44.93 0.47 -31.05
CA LEU A 52 44.28 -0.47 -30.12
C LEU A 52 42.75 -0.50 -30.24
N ALA A 53 42.11 0.55 -30.78
CA ALA A 53 40.67 0.60 -30.98
C ALA A 53 40.12 -0.53 -31.89
N TYR A 54 40.94 -1.05 -32.81
CA TYR A 54 40.57 -2.12 -33.73
C TYR A 54 41.17 -3.49 -33.35
N GLU A 55 41.93 -3.57 -32.26
CA GLU A 55 42.41 -4.86 -31.74
C GLU A 55 41.37 -5.50 -30.84
N SER A 56 41.32 -6.84 -30.88
CA SER A 56 40.49 -7.58 -29.95
C SER A 56 41.04 -7.40 -28.52
N PRO A 57 40.16 -7.19 -27.53
CA PRO A 57 40.55 -7.14 -26.12
C PRO A 57 41.40 -8.34 -25.72
N SER A 58 42.32 -8.14 -24.77
CA SER A 58 43.10 -9.24 -24.17
C SER A 58 42.17 -10.33 -23.63
N LYS A 59 42.64 -11.58 -23.59
CA LYS A 59 41.88 -12.74 -23.09
C LYS A 59 41.31 -12.49 -21.69
N GLU A 60 42.11 -11.96 -20.78
CA GLU A 60 41.71 -11.60 -19.41
C GLU A 60 40.61 -10.53 -19.37
N CYS A 61 40.69 -9.52 -20.25
CA CYS A 61 39.66 -8.50 -20.40
C CYS A 61 38.37 -9.11 -20.98
N GLY A 62 38.49 -10.02 -21.94
CA GLY A 62 37.39 -10.78 -22.52
C GLY A 62 36.64 -11.61 -21.49
N GLU A 63 37.37 -12.35 -20.65
CA GLU A 63 36.83 -13.13 -19.54
C GLU A 63 36.14 -12.25 -18.50
N SER A 64 36.76 -11.13 -18.12
CA SER A 64 36.19 -10.15 -17.19
C SER A 64 34.88 -9.55 -17.71
N MET A 65 34.83 -9.19 -19.00
CA MET A 65 33.62 -8.70 -19.66
C MET A 65 32.53 -9.79 -19.74
N ALA A 66 32.90 -11.03 -20.03
CA ALA A 66 31.96 -12.15 -20.07
C ALA A 66 31.36 -12.42 -18.68
N ALA A 67 32.19 -12.41 -17.63
CA ALA A 67 31.74 -12.54 -16.25
C ALA A 67 30.83 -11.39 -15.82
N ALA A 68 31.15 -10.15 -16.20
CA ALA A 68 30.28 -9.00 -15.95
C ALA A 68 28.92 -9.13 -16.66
N ARG A 69 28.91 -9.52 -17.94
CA ARG A 69 27.67 -9.76 -18.69
C ARG A 69 26.83 -10.90 -18.10
N LYS A 70 27.47 -11.96 -17.61
CA LYS A 70 26.79 -13.06 -16.91
C LYS A 70 26.10 -12.57 -15.64
N ARG A 71 26.81 -11.85 -14.77
CA ARG A 71 26.26 -11.24 -13.55
C ARG A 71 25.07 -10.33 -13.81
N LEU A 72 25.14 -9.49 -14.84
CA LEU A 72 24.03 -8.60 -15.22
C LEU A 72 22.80 -9.39 -15.68
N LYS A 73 22.99 -10.48 -16.44
CA LYS A 73 21.89 -11.36 -16.87
C LYS A 73 21.26 -12.10 -15.70
N GLU A 74 22.07 -12.60 -14.76
CA GLU A 74 21.59 -13.28 -13.55
C GLU A 74 20.76 -12.32 -12.70
N ARG A 75 21.28 -11.12 -12.41
CA ARG A 75 20.56 -10.08 -11.68
C ARG A 75 19.24 -9.69 -12.37
N LYS A 76 19.23 -9.60 -13.71
CA LYS A 76 17.99 -9.31 -14.46
C LYS A 76 16.98 -10.46 -14.33
N LYS A 77 17.43 -11.71 -14.33
CA LYS A 77 16.55 -12.88 -14.11
C LYS A 77 15.98 -12.90 -12.69
N GLU A 78 16.78 -12.58 -11.69
CA GLU A 78 16.34 -12.48 -10.29
C GLU A 78 15.29 -11.39 -10.12
N LYS A 79 15.53 -10.18 -10.64
CA LYS A 79 14.55 -9.10 -10.66
C LYS A 79 13.25 -9.51 -11.36
N ASN A 80 13.36 -10.10 -12.55
CA ASN A 80 12.19 -10.57 -13.28
C ASN A 80 11.43 -11.69 -12.57
N LEU A 81 12.07 -12.45 -11.67
CA LEU A 81 11.40 -13.48 -10.87
C LEU A 81 10.67 -12.86 -9.67
N GLN A 82 11.26 -11.84 -9.04
CA GLN A 82 10.65 -11.07 -7.95
C GLN A 82 9.50 -10.17 -8.43
N GLU A 83 9.64 -9.57 -9.62
CA GLU A 83 8.65 -8.70 -10.25
C GLU A 83 7.58 -9.50 -11.02
N ARG A 84 7.57 -10.85 -10.94
CA ARG A 84 6.47 -11.61 -11.54
C ARG A 84 5.18 -11.17 -10.87
N PRO A 85 4.16 -10.73 -11.63
CA PRO A 85 2.88 -10.41 -11.05
C PRO A 85 2.37 -11.66 -10.32
N ARG A 86 2.07 -11.49 -9.03
CA ARG A 86 1.48 -12.57 -8.22
C ARG A 86 0.19 -13.05 -8.91
N PRO A 87 -0.14 -14.35 -8.81
CA PRO A 87 -1.44 -14.85 -9.24
C PRO A 87 -2.58 -13.93 -8.78
N ILE A 88 -3.55 -13.68 -9.66
CA ILE A 88 -4.67 -12.75 -9.39
C ILE A 88 -5.46 -13.19 -8.14
N GLU A 89 -5.55 -14.49 -7.91
CA GLU A 89 -6.21 -15.08 -6.74
C GLU A 89 -5.55 -14.66 -5.42
N ASP A 90 -4.22 -14.68 -5.34
CA ASP A 90 -3.48 -14.25 -4.15
C ASP A 90 -3.70 -12.76 -3.85
N GLN A 91 -3.79 -11.93 -4.90
CA GLN A 91 -4.05 -10.50 -4.75
C GLN A 91 -5.46 -10.24 -4.20
N LEU A 92 -6.46 -10.96 -4.69
CA LEU A 92 -7.83 -10.87 -4.19
C LEU A 92 -7.95 -11.36 -2.74
N GLU A 93 -7.15 -12.35 -2.33
CA GLU A 93 -7.07 -12.78 -0.93
C GLU A 93 -6.42 -11.74 -0.03
N GLU A 94 -5.31 -11.13 -0.47
CA GLU A 94 -4.67 -10.02 0.24
C GLU A 94 -5.65 -8.86 0.46
N ASP A 95 -6.40 -8.47 -0.58
CA ASP A 95 -7.39 -7.39 -0.49
C ASP A 95 -8.54 -7.73 0.47
N ARG A 96 -9.05 -8.96 0.42
CA ARG A 96 -10.07 -9.44 1.37
C ARG A 96 -9.55 -9.39 2.81
N HIS A 97 -8.31 -9.81 3.02
CA HIS A 97 -7.68 -9.80 4.33
C HIS A 97 -7.44 -8.36 4.86
N ILE A 98 -6.99 -7.45 4.00
CA ILE A 98 -6.81 -6.02 4.33
C ILE A 98 -8.15 -5.41 4.73
N ASN A 99 -9.21 -5.67 3.96
CA ASN A 99 -10.55 -5.18 4.25
C ASN A 99 -11.07 -5.72 5.60
N LEU A 100 -10.86 -7.01 5.86
CA LEU A 100 -11.23 -7.63 7.14
C LEU A 100 -10.46 -6.99 8.31
N ILE A 101 -9.14 -6.80 8.18
CA ILE A 101 -8.34 -6.10 9.19
C ILE A 101 -8.86 -4.68 9.41
N GLY A 102 -9.21 -3.96 8.35
CA GLY A 102 -9.77 -2.61 8.43
C GLY A 102 -11.08 -2.58 9.22
N GLN A 103 -11.98 -3.53 8.95
CA GLN A 103 -13.25 -3.67 9.67
C GLN A 103 -13.02 -4.00 11.16
N LEU A 104 -12.13 -4.95 11.45
CA LEU A 104 -11.81 -5.34 12.83
C LEU A 104 -11.20 -4.17 13.62
N LYS A 105 -10.26 -3.43 13.03
CA LYS A 105 -9.67 -2.23 13.65
C LYS A 105 -10.70 -1.13 13.89
N ALA A 106 -11.62 -0.92 12.94
CA ALA A 106 -12.69 0.06 13.11
C ALA A 106 -13.65 -0.34 14.25
N ALA A 107 -14.00 -1.63 14.34
CA ALA A 107 -14.82 -2.16 15.42
C ALA A 107 -14.13 -2.00 16.78
N GLU A 108 -12.83 -2.30 16.86
CA GLU A 108 -12.02 -2.11 18.07
C GLU A 108 -11.98 -0.64 18.51
N ALA A 109 -11.71 0.28 17.59
CA ALA A 109 -11.68 1.72 17.87
C ALA A 109 -13.02 2.25 18.40
N ARG A 110 -14.13 1.80 17.79
CA ARG A 110 -15.49 2.12 18.27
C ARG A 110 -15.73 1.57 19.68
N ASN A 111 -15.34 0.33 19.93
CA ASN A 111 -15.49 -0.28 21.26
C ASN A 111 -14.64 0.46 22.32
N ARG A 112 -13.41 0.86 21.97
CA ARG A 112 -12.55 1.65 22.86
C ARG A 112 -13.19 2.99 23.23
N LEU A 113 -13.73 3.72 22.24
CA LEU A 113 -14.46 4.96 22.49
C LEU A 113 -15.68 4.76 23.36
N ARG A 114 -16.47 3.70 23.10
CA ARG A 114 -17.64 3.34 23.92
C ARG A 114 -17.25 3.08 25.37
N LEU A 115 -16.19 2.30 25.61
CA LEU A 115 -15.69 2.02 26.95
C LEU A 115 -15.18 3.27 27.66
N MET A 116 -14.48 4.16 26.96
CA MET A 116 -14.02 5.44 27.52
C MET A 116 -15.19 6.32 27.93
N ARG A 117 -16.22 6.43 27.08
CA ARG A 117 -17.45 7.18 27.40
C ARG A 117 -18.17 6.58 28.61
N LEU A 118 -18.36 5.26 28.63
CA LEU A 118 -18.99 4.58 29.77
C LEU A 118 -18.22 4.81 31.08
N ARG A 119 -16.88 4.74 31.04
CA ARG A 119 -16.04 5.03 32.22
C ARG A 119 -16.18 6.48 32.66
N TYR A 120 -16.18 7.42 31.73
CA TYR A 120 -16.36 8.84 32.03
C TYR A 120 -17.71 9.09 32.70
N ASP A 121 -18.79 8.54 32.13
CA ASP A 121 -20.15 8.71 32.66
C ASP A 121 -20.26 8.10 34.08
N ASN A 122 -19.71 6.89 34.27
CA ASN A 122 -19.68 6.25 35.59
C ASN A 122 -18.86 7.04 36.61
N ASN A 123 -17.68 7.51 36.24
CA ASN A 123 -16.82 8.30 37.13
C ASN A 123 -17.47 9.63 37.50
N ARG A 124 -18.06 10.32 36.52
CA ARG A 124 -18.78 11.58 36.72
C ARG A 124 -19.99 11.39 37.65
N ALA A 125 -20.77 10.32 37.45
CA ALA A 125 -21.88 10.01 38.33
C ALA A 125 -21.39 9.71 39.76
N SER A 126 -20.32 8.93 39.91
CA SER A 126 -19.72 8.63 41.21
C SER A 126 -19.20 9.89 41.91
N GLU A 127 -18.56 10.81 41.18
CA GLU A 127 -18.02 12.06 41.72
C GLU A 127 -19.15 12.98 42.20
N VAL A 128 -20.21 13.15 41.40
CA VAL A 128 -21.38 13.94 41.78
C VAL A 128 -22.05 13.36 43.02
N ASN A 129 -22.24 12.04 43.06
CA ASN A 129 -22.81 11.36 44.23
C ASN A 129 -21.93 11.54 45.48
N HIS A 130 -20.61 11.49 45.31
CA HIS A 130 -19.67 11.75 46.41
C HIS A 130 -19.79 13.18 46.92
N LEU A 131 -19.83 14.18 46.03
CA LEU A 131 -20.01 15.59 46.40
C LEU A 131 -21.33 15.83 47.15
N ILE A 132 -22.42 15.17 46.76
CA ILE A 132 -23.71 15.22 47.47
C ILE A 132 -23.58 14.58 48.85
N SER A 133 -22.91 13.42 48.96
CA SER A 133 -22.72 12.71 50.23
C SER A 133 -21.87 13.48 51.24
N CYS A 134 -20.92 14.29 50.75
CA CYS A 134 -20.03 15.10 51.60
C CYS A 134 -20.65 16.43 52.05
N GLN A 135 -21.90 16.72 51.70
CA GLN A 135 -22.53 17.97 52.14
C GLN A 135 -22.76 17.96 53.66
N PRO A 136 -22.51 19.08 54.37
CA PRO A 136 -22.55 19.11 55.83
C PRO A 136 -23.97 19.02 56.41
N THR A 137 -25.01 19.26 55.60
CA THR A 137 -26.41 19.11 56.02
C THR A 137 -27.25 18.46 54.94
N ALA A 138 -28.28 17.71 55.34
CA ALA A 138 -29.21 17.07 54.41
C ALA A 138 -29.89 18.07 53.47
N LEU A 139 -30.26 19.25 53.96
CA LEU A 139 -30.87 20.30 53.14
C LEU A 139 -29.93 20.79 52.02
N LYS A 140 -28.62 20.89 52.28
CA LYS A 140 -27.62 21.25 51.27
C LYS A 140 -27.42 20.11 50.26
N ALA A 141 -27.41 18.86 50.71
CA ALA A 141 -27.35 17.68 49.84
C ALA A 141 -28.53 17.65 48.85
N VAL A 142 -29.76 17.83 49.35
CA VAL A 142 -30.98 17.86 48.52
C VAL A 142 -30.97 19.03 47.53
N ARG A 143 -30.57 20.23 47.97
CA ARG A 143 -30.42 21.38 47.07
C ARG A 143 -29.39 21.12 45.97
N LEU A 144 -28.23 20.57 46.31
CA LEU A 144 -27.21 20.24 45.33
C LEU A 144 -27.73 19.20 44.34
N GLN A 145 -28.40 18.15 44.82
CA GLN A 145 -29.02 17.12 43.97
C GLN A 145 -30.05 17.71 43.01
N SER A 146 -30.87 18.69 43.44
CA SER A 146 -31.85 19.35 42.56
C SER A 146 -31.24 20.20 41.44
N LEU A 147 -29.97 20.62 41.57
CA LEU A 147 -29.24 21.36 40.55
C LEU A 147 -28.53 20.43 39.54
N VAL A 148 -28.40 19.15 39.87
CA VAL A 148 -27.82 18.16 38.96
C VAL A 148 -28.87 17.81 37.90
N PRO A 149 -28.52 17.85 36.60
CA PRO A 149 -29.44 17.39 35.56
C PRO A 149 -29.93 15.96 35.86
N PRO A 150 -31.24 15.70 35.82
CA PRO A 150 -31.75 14.36 36.01
C PRO A 150 -31.18 13.46 34.92
N TYR A 151 -30.45 12.40 35.31
CA TYR A 151 -30.08 11.34 34.38
C TYR A 151 -31.37 10.65 33.98
N THR A 152 -31.85 10.95 32.77
CA THR A 152 -32.90 10.13 32.17
C THR A 152 -32.23 8.85 31.73
N ASP A 153 -32.58 7.74 32.38
CA ASP A 153 -32.26 6.44 31.82
C ASP A 153 -32.81 6.42 30.39
N LYS A 154 -31.98 5.97 29.46
CA LYS A 154 -32.45 5.78 28.09
C LYS A 154 -33.64 4.83 28.17
N ILE A 155 -34.83 5.33 27.86
CA ILE A 155 -36.02 4.50 27.77
C ILE A 155 -35.78 3.54 26.60
N CYS A 156 -35.30 2.34 26.94
CA CYS A 156 -35.12 1.28 25.96
C CYS A 156 -36.48 0.64 25.77
N ILE A 157 -37.29 1.21 24.87
CA ILE A 157 -38.52 0.58 24.43
C ILE A 157 -38.09 -0.67 23.66
N ARG A 158 -38.17 -1.83 24.34
CA ARG A 158 -37.88 -3.11 23.69
C ARG A 158 -38.91 -3.30 22.58
N ASP A 159 -38.42 -3.51 21.39
CA ASP A 159 -39.27 -3.88 20.28
C ASP A 159 -39.82 -5.29 20.49
N LEU A 160 -41.14 -5.39 20.62
CA LEU A 160 -41.83 -6.64 20.90
C LEU A 160 -42.27 -7.36 19.62
N LEU A 161 -42.18 -6.70 18.46
CA LEU A 161 -42.66 -7.25 17.19
C LEU A 161 -41.58 -8.10 16.50
N GLY A 162 -41.87 -9.39 16.35
CA GLY A 162 -41.10 -10.29 15.50
C GLY A 162 -41.23 -9.97 14.02
N LYS A 163 -40.34 -10.49 13.17
CA LYS A 163 -40.35 -10.23 11.72
C LYS A 163 -41.66 -10.63 11.03
N SER A 164 -42.24 -11.77 11.40
CA SER A 164 -43.52 -12.25 10.85
C SER A 164 -44.70 -11.39 11.31
N GLU A 165 -44.66 -10.94 12.57
CA GLU A 165 -45.70 -10.08 13.14
C GLU A 165 -45.67 -8.69 12.52
N ARG A 166 -44.48 -8.15 12.18
CA ARG A 166 -44.36 -6.90 11.42
C ARG A 166 -44.93 -6.98 10.03
N GLY A 167 -44.64 -8.06 9.30
CA GLY A 167 -45.21 -8.25 7.97
C GLY A 167 -46.73 -8.20 8.02
N ARG A 168 -47.32 -8.89 9.00
CA ARG A 168 -48.77 -8.88 9.25
C ARG A 168 -49.30 -7.50 9.67
N VAL A 169 -48.58 -6.77 10.53
CA VAL A 169 -48.99 -5.44 10.97
C VAL A 169 -48.92 -4.42 9.83
N ASN A 170 -47.86 -4.46 9.02
CA ASN A 170 -47.73 -3.61 7.83
C ASN A 170 -48.83 -3.90 6.82
N GLU A 171 -49.17 -5.18 6.61
CA GLU A 171 -50.28 -5.59 5.75
C GLU A 171 -51.63 -5.09 6.29
N LEU A 172 -51.88 -5.20 7.59
CA LEU A 172 -53.11 -4.69 8.23
C LEU A 172 -53.21 -3.17 8.22
N LEU A 173 -52.08 -2.47 8.26
CA LEU A 173 -52.00 -1.01 8.25
C LEU A 173 -51.84 -0.43 6.84
N GLU A 174 -51.80 -1.28 5.82
CA GLU A 174 -51.52 -0.89 4.42
C GLU A 174 -50.21 -0.06 4.29
N ASP A 175 -49.26 -0.29 5.19
CA ASP A 175 -47.96 0.39 5.22
C ASP A 175 -46.97 -0.35 4.32
N GLU A 176 -46.98 -0.02 3.03
CA GLU A 176 -46.08 -0.60 2.02
C GLU A 176 -44.61 -0.21 2.23
N ILE A 177 -44.35 0.88 2.94
CA ILE A 177 -43.01 1.47 3.11
C ILE A 177 -42.40 1.06 4.46
N GLY A 178 -43.21 0.56 5.40
CA GLY A 178 -42.77 0.10 6.73
C GLY A 178 -42.40 1.25 7.68
N LEU A 179 -42.87 2.47 7.40
CA LEU A 179 -42.53 3.67 8.15
C LEU A 179 -42.98 3.60 9.62
N GLU A 180 -44.06 2.90 9.91
CA GLU A 180 -44.63 2.81 11.25
C GLU A 180 -43.94 1.75 12.11
N THR A 181 -43.51 0.62 11.51
CA THR A 181 -42.87 -0.47 12.25
C THR A 181 -41.34 -0.44 12.25
N GLU A 182 -40.69 0.31 11.35
CA GLU A 182 -39.21 0.42 11.31
C GLU A 182 -38.66 1.63 12.08
N ARG A 183 -39.50 2.61 12.43
CA ARG A 183 -39.07 3.87 13.07
C ARG A 183 -38.45 3.72 14.46
N ILE A 184 -38.81 2.67 15.20
CA ILE A 184 -38.40 2.47 16.60
C ILE A 184 -36.95 1.95 16.70
N LEU A 185 -36.33 1.59 15.57
CA LEU A 185 -34.98 0.99 15.52
C LEU A 185 -33.85 2.00 15.27
N SER A 186 -34.12 3.31 15.15
CA SER A 186 -33.08 4.34 14.94
C SER A 186 -32.45 4.87 16.23
#